data_AF-A0A182YT32-F1
#
_entry.id   AF-A0A182YT32-F1
#
_cell.length_a   1.000
_cell.length_b   1.000
_cell.length_c   1.000
_cell.angle_alpha   90.00
_cell.angle_beta   90.00
_cell.angle_gamma   90.00
#
_symmetry.space_group_name_H-M   'P 1'
#
loop_
_entity.id
_entity.type
_entity.pdbx_description
1 polymer ?
#
loop_
_entity_poly.entity_id
_entity_poly.type
_entity_poly.pdbx_seq_one_letter_code
_entity_poly.pdbx_strand_id
1 'polypeptide(L)' 'LSYVADENGFQVQGSHVPTPPPVPKELVDAYAKAASQPQSHDEPEYAQPAQGHGYSAY' A
#
# COMPACT_ATOMS: atom_id res chain seq x y z
N LEU A 1 -15.03 -0.32 -32.84
CA LEU A 1 -13.90 0.31 -32.13
C LEU A 1 -14.46 1.31 -31.15
N SER A 2 -14.22 1.10 -29.85
CA SER A 2 -14.66 2.02 -28.80
C SER A 2 -13.51 2.95 -28.46
N TYR A 3 -13.77 4.25 -28.41
CA TYR A 3 -12.78 5.29 -28.12
C TYR A 3 -13.01 5.79 -26.69
N VAL A 4 -12.01 5.68 -25.83
CA VAL A 4 -12.00 6.28 -24.49
C VAL A 4 -10.86 7.28 -24.46
N ALA A 5 -11.20 8.57 -24.33
CA ALA A 5 -10.26 9.65 -24.05
C ALA A 5 -10.65 10.26 -22.71
N ASP A 6 -10.03 9.74 -21.66
CA ASP A 6 -10.07 10.32 -20.32
C ASP A 6 -8.69 10.93 -19.99
N GLU A 7 -8.49 11.32 -18.73
CA GLU A 7 -7.24 11.91 -18.24
C GLU A 7 -6.00 11.02 -18.45
N ASN A 8 -6.18 9.72 -18.69
CA ASN A 8 -5.12 8.76 -18.99
C ASN A 8 -4.82 8.64 -20.50
N GLY A 9 -5.42 9.48 -21.35
CA GLY A 9 -5.17 9.53 -22.78
C GLY A 9 -5.83 8.40 -23.58
N PHE A 10 -5.28 8.11 -24.75
CA PHE A 10 -5.85 7.13 -25.69
C PHE A 10 -5.49 5.70 -25.30
N GLN A 11 -6.50 4.90 -24.93
CA GLN A 11 -6.34 3.48 -24.61
C GLN A 11 -6.78 2.61 -25.79
N VAL A 12 -5.83 1.99 -26.50
CA VAL A 12 -6.12 1.08 -27.62
C VAL A 12 -6.60 -0.28 -27.12
N GLN A 13 -7.68 -0.78 -27.71
CA GLN A 13 -8.18 -2.15 -27.49
C GLN A 13 -8.30 -2.86 -28.84
N GLY A 14 -7.76 -4.09 -28.94
CA GLY A 14 -7.87 -4.91 -30.14
C GLY A 14 -6.93 -6.12 -30.12
N SER A 15 -7.23 -7.15 -30.91
CA SER A 15 -6.43 -8.40 -30.97
C SER A 15 -5.00 -8.21 -31.46
N HIS A 16 -4.69 -7.03 -32.01
CA HIS A 16 -3.39 -6.61 -32.53
C HIS A 16 -2.59 -5.76 -31.53
N VAL A 17 -3.17 -5.43 -30.37
CA VAL A 17 -2.45 -4.76 -29.27
C VAL A 17 -1.65 -5.82 -28.51
N PRO A 18 -0.35 -5.63 -28.25
CA PRO A 18 0.43 -6.59 -27.49
C PRO A 18 -0.10 -6.69 -26.06
N THR A 19 -0.31 -7.92 -25.59
CA THR A 19 -0.60 -8.17 -24.18
C THR A 19 0.70 -8.07 -23.38
N PRO A 20 0.72 -7.38 -22.23
CA PRO A 20 1.88 -7.43 -21.34
C PRO A 20 2.15 -8.87 -20.90
N PRO A 21 3.41 -9.20 -20.56
CA PRO A 21 3.73 -10.53 -20.04
C PRO A 21 2.94 -10.81 -18.76
N PRO A 22 2.68 -12.09 -18.44
CA PRO A 22 2.01 -12.44 -17.19
C PRO A 22 2.85 -12.00 -15.99
N VAL A 23 2.17 -11.58 -14.92
CA VAL A 23 2.82 -11.18 -13.66
C VAL A 23 3.55 -12.41 -13.07
N PRO A 24 4.81 -12.28 -12.60
CA PRO A 24 5.54 -13.36 -11.94
C PRO A 24 4.79 -13.96 -10.75
N LYS A 25 4.81 -15.29 -10.64
CA LYS A 25 4.13 -16.03 -9.56
C LYS A 25 4.57 -15.60 -8.17
N GLU A 26 5.86 -15.34 -7.97
CA GLU A 26 6.41 -14.90 -6.69
C GLU A 26 5.77 -13.62 -6.16
N LEU A 27 5.43 -12.69 -7.07
CA LEU A 27 4.75 -11.45 -6.69
C LEU A 27 3.33 -11.75 -6.22
N VAL A 28 2.58 -12.56 -6.97
CA VAL A 28 1.22 -12.96 -6.60
C VAL A 28 1.22 -13.65 -5.23
N ASP A 29 2.16 -14.56 -5.00
CA ASP A 29 2.29 -15.28 -3.74
C ASP A 29 2.69 -14.35 -2.58
N ALA A 30 3.59 -13.40 -2.81
CA ALA A 30 3.98 -12.40 -1.82
C ALA A 30 2.79 -11.50 -1.42
N TYR A 31 1.99 -11.03 -2.38
CA TYR A 31 0.78 -10.26 -2.11
C TYR A 31 -0.26 -11.07 -1.34
N ALA A 32 -0.49 -12.33 -1.73
CA ALA A 32 -1.41 -13.22 -1.02
C ALA A 32 -0.97 -13.46 0.43
N LYS A 33 0.34 -13.65 0.65
CA LYS A 33 0.93 -13.82 1.98
C LYS A 33 0.75 -12.56 2.83
N ALA A 34 1.08 -11.38 2.29
CA ALA A 34 0.92 -10.12 2.99
C ALA A 34 -0.55 -9.86 3.38
N ALA A 35 -1.49 -10.17 2.48
CA ALA A 35 -2.92 -10.01 2.73
C ALA A 35 -3.48 -11.01 3.77
N SER A 36 -2.86 -12.18 3.92
CA SER A 36 -3.28 -13.21 4.89
C SER A 36 -2.70 -12.99 6.28
N GLN A 37 -1.69 -12.13 6.41
CA GLN A 37 -1.08 -11.84 7.71
C GLN A 37 -1.98 -10.89 8.51
N PRO A 38 -2.24 -11.19 9.80
CA PRO A 38 -2.88 -10.22 10.68
C PRO A 38 -2.01 -8.96 10.70
N GLN A 39 -2.66 -7.80 10.60
CA GLN A 39 -1.98 -6.52 10.79
C GLN A 39 -1.60 -6.41 12.27
N SER A 40 -0.45 -6.96 12.64
CA SER A 40 0.19 -6.66 13.92
C SER A 40 0.72 -5.24 13.82
N HIS A 41 -0.05 -4.29 14.35
CA HIS A 41 0.45 -2.96 14.64
C HIS A 41 1.26 -3.08 15.92
N ASP A 42 2.55 -3.41 15.80
CA ASP A 42 3.50 -3.22 16.90
C ASP A 42 3.73 -1.71 17.02
N GLU A 43 2.77 -1.00 17.63
CA GLU A 43 3.03 0.35 18.12
C GLU A 43 4.08 0.19 19.22
N PRO A 44 5.30 0.73 19.08
CA PRO A 44 6.16 0.84 20.23
C PRO A 44 5.41 1.72 21.23
N GLU A 45 5.00 1.14 22.37
CA GLU A 45 4.44 1.88 23.48
C GLU A 45 5.51 2.87 23.94
N TYR A 46 5.47 4.08 23.36
CA TYR A 46 6.27 5.19 23.82
C TYR A 46 5.77 5.49 25.22
N ALA A 47 6.48 5.00 26.23
CA ALA A 47 6.25 5.38 27.61
C ALA A 47 6.26 6.91 27.69
N GLN A 48 5.07 7.51 27.82
CA GLN A 48 4.94 8.94 28.07
C GLN A 48 5.66 9.21 29.40
N PRO A 49 6.75 9.99 29.44
CA PRO A 49 7.33 10.37 30.71
C PRO A 49 6.26 11.14 31.49
N ALA A 50 5.98 10.68 32.71
CA ALA A 50 5.02 11.31 33.61
C ALA A 50 5.33 12.81 33.70
N GLN A 51 4.35 13.63 33.33
CA GLN A 51 4.39 15.08 33.46
C GLN A 51 4.41 15.41 34.96
N GLY A 52 5.60 15.46 35.54
CA GLY A 52 5.83 15.91 36.90
C GLY A 52 5.69 17.43 36.97
N HIS A 53 4.46 17.90 37.12
CA HIS A 53 4.21 19.25 37.63
C HIS A 53 4.72 19.34 39.08
N GLY A 54 5.71 20.20 39.34
CA GLY A 54 6.20 20.37 40.71
C GLY A 54 7.44 21.24 40.84
N TYR A 55 7.44 22.46 40.30
CA TYR A 55 8.39 23.48 40.77
C TYR A 55 7.90 24.00 42.13
N SER A 56 8.49 23.49 43.21
CA SER A 56 8.40 24.08 44.54
C SER A 56 9.79 24.18 45.16
N ALA A 57 10.07 25.41 45.60
CA ALA A 57 11.05 25.85 46.59
C ALA A 57 12.54 25.75 46.27
N TYR A 58 13.13 26.91 45.95
CA TYR A 58 14.11 27.58 46.83
C TYR A 58 13.81 29.08 46.85
#